data_AF-A0A377CVK5-F1
#
_entry.id   AF-A0A377CVK5-F1
#
_cell.length_a   1.000
_cell.length_b   1.000
_cell.length_c   1.000
_cell.angle_alpha   90.00
_cell.angle_beta   90.00
_cell.angle_gamma   90.00
#
_symmetry.space_group_name_H-M   'P 1'
#
loop_
_entity.id
_entity.type
_entity.pdbx_description
1 polymer ?
#
loop_
_entity_poly.entity_id
_entity_poly.type
_entity_poly.pdbx_seq_one_letter_code
_entity_poly.pdbx_strand_id
1 'polypeptide(L)'
;MRAQKIQKRCANVGFDWTTLGPVVDKVYEEIDEVMYEARQAVVDQAKLEEEMGDLLFATVNLARHLGTKAEIALQKANEKFERRFREVERIVAARGLEMTGVDLETMEEVWQQVKRQEIDL
;
A
#
# COMPACT_ATOMS: atom_id res chain seq x y z
N MET A 1 -0.61 -1.35 -15.71
CA MET A 1 -1.71 -1.90 -14.87
C MET A 1 -3.12 -1.82 -15.50
N ARG A 2 -3.97 -2.86 -15.34
CA ARG A 2 -5.32 -3.02 -15.94
C ARG A 2 -6.39 -2.11 -15.33
N ALA A 3 -6.49 -2.02 -14.01
CA ALA A 3 -7.51 -1.20 -13.32
C ALA A 3 -7.48 0.27 -13.77
N GLN A 4 -6.30 0.87 -13.87
CA GLN A 4 -6.15 2.24 -14.36
C GLN A 4 -6.63 2.42 -15.81
N LYS A 5 -6.46 1.42 -16.68
CA LYS A 5 -6.99 1.45 -18.06
C LYS A 5 -8.52 1.34 -18.09
N ILE A 6 -9.11 0.55 -17.20
CA ILE A 6 -10.57 0.44 -17.04
C ILE A 6 -11.14 1.81 -16.66
N GLN A 7 -10.62 2.42 -15.59
CA GLN A 7 -11.11 3.71 -15.09
C GLN A 7 -10.94 4.84 -16.11
N LYS A 8 -9.84 4.88 -16.87
CA LYS A 8 -9.69 5.84 -17.96
C LYS A 8 -10.76 5.66 -19.05
N ARG A 9 -11.13 4.43 -19.39
CA ARG A 9 -12.18 4.16 -20.38
C ARG A 9 -13.56 4.56 -19.84
N CYS A 10 -13.84 4.28 -18.57
CA CYS A 10 -15.07 4.74 -17.90
C CYS A 10 -15.17 6.27 -17.90
N ALA A 11 -14.07 6.97 -17.56
CA ALA A 11 -14.04 8.41 -17.57
C ALA A 11 -14.28 9.02 -18.95
N ASN A 12 -13.76 8.39 -20.02
CA ASN A 12 -13.97 8.84 -21.39
C ASN A 12 -15.44 8.81 -21.84
N VAL A 13 -16.31 8.04 -21.18
CA VAL A 13 -17.75 7.99 -21.44
C VAL A 13 -18.57 8.76 -20.40
N GLY A 14 -17.91 9.54 -19.54
CA GLY A 14 -18.57 10.34 -18.50
C GLY A 14 -18.88 9.57 -17.21
N PHE A 15 -18.42 8.32 -17.08
CA PHE A 15 -18.55 7.54 -15.84
C PHE A 15 -17.35 7.80 -14.93
N ASP A 16 -17.32 8.99 -14.33
CA ASP A 16 -16.27 9.42 -13.40
C ASP A 16 -16.79 10.49 -12.43
N TRP A 17 -16.17 10.56 -11.26
CA TRP A 17 -16.39 11.65 -10.32
C TRP A 17 -15.70 12.93 -10.80
N THR A 18 -16.29 14.08 -10.52
CA THR A 18 -15.74 15.39 -10.90
C THR A 18 -14.93 16.05 -9.80
N THR A 19 -14.96 15.48 -8.59
CA THR A 19 -14.26 16.00 -7.40
C THR A 19 -13.60 14.87 -6.63
N LEU A 20 -12.58 15.23 -5.84
CA LEU A 20 -11.79 14.26 -5.08
C LEU A 20 -12.56 13.64 -3.90
N GLY A 21 -13.50 14.38 -3.30
CA GLY A 21 -14.24 13.94 -2.10
C GLY A 21 -14.88 12.55 -2.25
N PRO A 22 -15.76 12.34 -3.24
CA PRO A 22 -16.40 11.03 -3.46
C PRO A 22 -15.42 9.89 -3.74
N VAL A 23 -14.24 10.18 -4.30
CA VAL A 23 -13.21 9.17 -4.56
C VAL A 23 -12.53 8.73 -3.26
N VAL A 24 -12.32 9.68 -2.35
CA VAL A 24 -11.78 9.42 -1.01
C VAL A 24 -12.81 8.67 -0.17
N ASP A 25 -14.08 9.09 -0.21
CA ASP A 25 -15.18 8.41 0.49
C ASP A 25 -15.29 6.95 0.08
N LYS A 26 -15.18 6.67 -1.24
CA LYS A 26 -15.20 5.28 -1.72
C LYS A 26 -14.02 4.47 -1.18
N VAL A 27 -12.81 5.03 -1.07
CA VAL A 27 -11.68 4.30 -0.45
C VAL A 27 -11.96 3.96 1.02
N TYR A 28 -12.61 4.85 1.78
CA TYR A 28 -12.99 4.55 3.16
C TYR A 28 -14.08 3.48 3.25
N GLU A 29 -15.08 3.52 2.37
CA GLU A 29 -16.12 2.49 2.24
C GLU A 29 -15.51 1.10 2.03
N GLU A 30 -14.59 0.96 1.07
CA GLU A 30 -13.92 -0.33 0.80
C GLU A 30 -13.06 -0.82 1.98
N ILE A 31 -12.46 0.10 2.75
CA ILE A 31 -11.75 -0.26 3.99
C ILE A 31 -12.74 -0.85 5.01
N ASP A 32 -13.91 -0.24 5.17
CA ASP A 32 -14.92 -0.72 6.09
C ASP A 32 -15.48 -2.08 5.66
N GLU A 33 -15.67 -2.32 4.37
CA GLU A 33 -16.11 -3.61 3.79
C GLU A 33 -15.08 -4.72 4.01
N VAL A 34 -13.80 -4.46 3.71
CA VAL A 34 -12.69 -5.39 4.03
C VAL A 34 -12.67 -5.73 5.52
N MET A 35 -12.76 -4.71 6.38
CA MET A 35 -12.70 -4.91 7.83
C MET A 35 -13.94 -5.61 8.37
N TYR A 36 -15.10 -5.46 7.73
CA TYR A 36 -16.31 -6.19 8.07
C TYR A 36 -16.12 -7.69 7.79
N GLU A 37 -15.67 -8.07 6.59
CA GLU A 37 -15.46 -9.47 6.23
C GLU A 37 -14.31 -10.12 7.04
N ALA A 38 -13.24 -9.37 7.32
CA ALA A 38 -12.11 -9.85 8.13
C ALA A 38 -12.43 -10.08 9.61
N ARG A 39 -13.51 -9.47 10.14
CA ARG A 39 -13.90 -9.57 11.56
C ARG A 39 -15.03 -10.57 11.83
N GLN A 40 -15.49 -11.28 10.80
CA GLN A 40 -16.50 -12.32 10.98
C GLN A 40 -15.98 -13.44 11.89
N ALA A 41 -16.91 -14.07 12.64
CA ALA A 41 -16.57 -15.20 13.50
C ALA A 41 -15.98 -16.38 12.71
N VAL A 42 -16.43 -16.54 11.46
CA VAL A 42 -15.82 -17.43 10.46
C VAL A 42 -15.61 -16.59 9.21
N VAL A 43 -14.35 -16.42 8.81
CA VAL A 43 -13.98 -15.59 7.65
C VAL A 43 -14.23 -16.36 6.37
N ASP A 44 -15.10 -15.81 5.51
CA ASP A 44 -15.24 -16.26 4.13
C ASP A 44 -14.11 -15.66 3.28
N GLN A 45 -13.16 -16.50 2.89
CA GLN A 45 -11.99 -16.05 2.13
C GLN A 45 -12.36 -15.50 0.74
N ALA A 46 -13.44 -15.99 0.12
CA ALA A 46 -13.84 -15.52 -1.20
C ALA A 46 -14.36 -14.08 -1.13
N LYS A 47 -15.17 -13.78 -0.13
CA LYS A 47 -15.66 -12.41 0.11
C LYS A 47 -14.53 -11.47 0.50
N LEU A 48 -13.66 -11.89 1.41
CA LEU A 48 -12.51 -11.08 1.81
C LEU A 48 -11.61 -10.76 0.60
N GLU A 49 -11.40 -11.72 -0.31
CA GLU A 49 -10.66 -11.49 -1.55
C GLU A 49 -11.37 -10.50 -2.49
N GLU A 50 -12.69 -10.58 -2.60
CA GLU A 50 -13.53 -9.64 -3.38
C GLU A 50 -13.37 -8.20 -2.87
N GLU A 51 -13.60 -7.96 -1.57
CA GLU A 51 -13.48 -6.63 -0.96
C GLU A 51 -12.04 -6.08 -1.03
N MET A 52 -11.03 -6.95 -0.88
CA MET A 52 -9.64 -6.54 -1.08
C MET A 52 -9.36 -6.10 -2.52
N GLY A 53 -10.01 -6.74 -3.50
CA GLY A 53 -9.96 -6.36 -4.89
C GLY A 53 -10.55 -4.97 -5.13
N ASP A 54 -11.69 -4.68 -4.52
CA ASP A 54 -12.37 -3.41 -4.67
C ASP A 54 -11.65 -2.26 -3.94
N LEU A 55 -11.08 -2.51 -2.77
CA LEU A 55 -10.16 -1.57 -2.10
C LEU A 55 -8.95 -1.21 -2.98
N LEU A 56 -8.32 -2.21 -3.60
CA LEU A 56 -7.22 -1.97 -4.54
C LEU A 56 -7.71 -1.16 -5.75
N PHE A 57 -8.88 -1.48 -6.30
CA PHE A 57 -9.45 -0.75 -7.42
C PHE A 57 -9.76 0.71 -7.08
N ALA A 58 -10.36 0.98 -5.92
CA ALA A 58 -10.65 2.32 -5.40
C ALA A 58 -9.35 3.12 -5.17
N THR A 59 -8.32 2.49 -4.61
CA THR A 59 -6.99 3.11 -4.40
C THR A 59 -6.35 3.51 -5.73
N VAL A 60 -6.50 2.68 -6.78
CA VAL A 60 -6.05 3.03 -8.13
C VAL A 60 -6.81 4.23 -8.69
N ASN A 61 -8.10 4.35 -8.38
CA ASN A 61 -8.92 5.49 -8.78
C ASN A 61 -8.47 6.77 -8.10
N LEU A 62 -8.20 6.70 -6.80
CA LEU A 62 -7.64 7.80 -6.03
C LEU A 62 -6.30 8.26 -6.62
N ALA A 63 -5.38 7.34 -6.90
CA ALA A 63 -4.10 7.68 -7.53
C ALA A 63 -4.30 8.42 -8.86
N ARG A 64 -5.25 7.99 -9.70
CA ARG A 64 -5.57 8.64 -10.98
C ARG A 64 -6.11 10.06 -10.78
N HIS A 65 -7.03 10.26 -9.83
CA HIS A 65 -7.60 11.57 -9.48
C HIS A 65 -6.56 12.53 -8.90
N LEU A 66 -5.55 12.01 -8.22
CA LEU A 66 -4.37 12.75 -7.75
C LEU A 66 -3.30 12.96 -8.84
N GLY A 67 -3.59 12.64 -10.11
CA GLY A 67 -2.66 12.84 -11.23
C GLY A 67 -1.47 11.87 -11.25
N THR A 68 -1.51 10.79 -10.48
CA THR A 68 -0.43 9.82 -10.34
C THR A 68 -0.75 8.50 -11.05
N LYS A 69 0.28 7.82 -11.57
CA LYS A 69 0.15 6.44 -12.07
C LYS A 69 0.38 5.48 -10.90
N ALA A 70 -0.66 4.76 -10.48
CA ALA A 70 -0.61 3.84 -9.34
C ALA A 70 0.54 2.83 -9.44
N GLU A 71 0.77 2.25 -10.62
CA GLU A 71 1.87 1.29 -10.88
C GLU A 71 3.25 1.90 -10.62
N ILE A 72 3.46 3.15 -11.03
CA ILE A 72 4.73 3.87 -10.80
C ILE A 72 4.88 4.24 -9.32
N ALA A 73 3.78 4.66 -8.67
CA ALA A 73 3.80 4.97 -7.25
C ALA A 73 4.14 3.75 -6.40
N LEU A 74 3.53 2.60 -6.71
CA LEU A 74 3.81 1.32 -6.05
C LEU A 74 5.25 0.86 -6.29
N GLN A 75 5.74 0.94 -7.53
CA GLN A 75 7.13 0.61 -7.84
C GLN A 75 8.11 1.44 -6.99
N LYS A 76 7.93 2.76 -6.91
CA LYS A 76 8.76 3.63 -6.06
C LYS A 76 8.67 3.29 -4.58
N ALA A 77 7.49 2.89 -4.10
CA ALA A 77 7.30 2.47 -2.72
C ALA A 77 8.09 1.18 -2.43
N ASN A 78 8.05 0.21 -3.35
CA ASN A 78 8.81 -1.04 -3.25
C ASN A 78 10.32 -0.79 -3.28
N GLU A 79 10.82 0.00 -4.23
CA GLU A 79 12.25 0.35 -4.31
C GLU A 79 12.74 1.03 -3.03
N LYS A 80 11.94 1.94 -2.46
CA LYS A 80 12.24 2.58 -1.18
C LYS A 80 12.27 1.56 -0.03
N PHE A 81 11.31 0.63 0.01
CA PHE A 81 11.26 -0.40 1.03
C PHE A 81 12.47 -1.33 0.94
N GLU A 82 12.78 -1.87 -0.24
CA GLU A 82 13.92 -2.76 -0.47
C GLU A 82 15.24 -2.09 -0.07
N ARG A 83 15.44 -0.83 -0.49
CA ARG A 83 16.65 -0.08 -0.16
C ARG A 83 16.81 0.09 1.36
N ARG A 84 15.72 0.40 2.07
CA ARG A 84 15.72 0.52 3.54
C ARG A 84 15.98 -0.82 4.20
N PHE A 85 15.32 -1.88 3.73
CA PHE A 85 15.43 -3.20 4.33
C PHE A 85 16.84 -3.77 4.18
N ARG A 86 17.48 -3.61 3.02
CA ARG A 86 18.90 -3.98 2.82
C ARG A 86 19.83 -3.27 3.80
N GLU A 87 19.54 -2.01 4.13
CA GLU A 87 20.32 -1.27 5.11
C GLU A 87 20.05 -1.76 6.55
N VAL A 88 18.81 -2.15 6.87
CA VAL A 88 18.52 -2.85 8.12
C VAL A 88 19.34 -4.14 8.23
N GLU A 89 19.34 -4.98 7.20
CA GLU A 89 20.13 -6.22 7.15
C GLU A 89 21.63 -5.94 7.37
N ARG A 90 22.17 -4.89 6.74
CA ARG A 90 23.57 -4.47 6.89
C ARG A 90 23.89 -4.07 8.33
N ILE A 91 23.03 -3.28 8.97
CA ILE A 91 23.25 -2.81 10.35
C ILE A 91 23.13 -3.98 11.33
N VAL A 92 22.15 -4.86 11.15
CA VAL A 92 21.96 -6.06 11.99
C VAL A 92 23.19 -6.98 11.89
N ALA A 93 23.66 -7.25 10.68
CA ALA A 93 24.86 -8.06 10.46
C ALA A 93 26.12 -7.40 11.06
N ALA A 94 26.26 -6.07 10.99
CA ALA A 94 27.35 -5.33 11.62
C ALA A 94 27.33 -5.42 13.15
N ARG A 95 26.18 -5.70 13.76
CA ARG A 95 26.04 -6.00 15.20
C ARG A 95 26.33 -7.47 15.55
N GLY A 96 26.71 -8.30 14.57
CA GLY A 96 26.94 -9.72 14.76
C GLY A 96 25.68 -10.55 14.96
N LEU A 97 24.52 -10.03 14.54
CA LEU A 97 23.22 -10.67 14.67
C LEU A 97 22.73 -11.19 13.31
N GLU A 98 21.85 -12.19 13.33
CA GLU A 98 21.14 -12.67 12.15
C GLU A 98 19.69 -12.20 12.17
N MET A 99 19.12 -11.85 11.01
CA MET A 99 17.73 -11.36 10.90
C MET A 99 16.69 -12.34 11.48
N THR A 100 16.95 -13.64 11.41
CA THR A 100 16.10 -14.71 11.97
C THR A 100 16.08 -14.74 13.50
N GLY A 101 17.08 -14.13 14.16
CA GLY A 101 17.23 -14.10 15.61
C GLY A 101 16.96 -12.73 16.24
N VAL A 102 16.57 -11.72 15.45
CA VAL A 102 16.27 -10.37 15.94
C VAL A 102 14.75 -10.24 16.12
N ASP A 103 14.32 -9.62 17.22
CA ASP A 103 12.90 -9.36 17.45
C ASP A 103 12.40 -8.17 16.62
N LEU A 104 11.08 -8.07 16.48
CA LEU A 104 10.46 -7.01 15.68
C LEU A 104 10.76 -5.61 16.23
N GLU A 105 10.92 -5.47 17.54
CA GLU A 105 11.24 -4.20 18.20
C GLU A 105 12.62 -3.71 17.76
N THR A 106 13.64 -4.57 17.82
CA THR A 106 14.99 -4.24 17.36
C THR A 106 15.02 -3.97 15.86
N MET A 107 14.28 -4.74 15.03
CA MET A 107 14.18 -4.45 13.59
C MET A 107 13.56 -3.07 13.32
N GLU A 108 12.53 -2.70 14.08
CA GLU A 108 11.88 -1.40 13.96
C GLU A 108 12.80 -0.26 14.43
N GLU A 109 13.56 -0.45 15.50
CA GLU A 109 14.58 0.52 15.94
C GLU A 109 15.61 0.81 14.84
N VAL A 110 16.14 -0.25 14.22
CA VAL A 110 17.09 -0.14 13.11
C VAL A 110 16.41 0.49 11.89
N TRP A 111 15.18 0.11 11.57
CA TRP A 111 14.40 0.70 10.48
C TRP A 111 14.23 2.21 10.65
N GLN A 112 13.91 2.68 11.86
CA GLN A 112 13.82 4.11 12.16
C GLN A 112 15.19 4.80 12.10
N GLN A 113 16.28 4.13 12.46
CA GLN A 113 17.64 4.63 12.25
C GLN A 113 17.92 4.86 10.75
N VAL A 114 17.62 3.88 9.90
CA VAL A 114 17.80 3.99 8.44
C VAL A 114 16.98 5.16 7.87
N LYS A 115 15.72 5.29 8.30
CA LYS A 115 14.85 6.40 7.86
C LYS A 115 15.44 7.78 8.17
N ARG A 116 16.05 7.96 9.35
CA ARG A 116 16.68 9.24 9.73
C ARG A 116 17.87 9.57 8.84
N GLN A 117 18.73 8.59 8.56
CA GLN A 117 19.92 8.77 7.71
C GLN A 117 19.60 9.15 6.26
N GLU A 118 18.44 8.74 5.74
CA GLU A 118 17.98 9.12 4.40
C GLU A 118 17.39 10.52 4.30
N ILE A 119 16.86 11.06 5.40
CA ILE A 119 16.21 12.37 5.43
C ILE A 119 17.27 13.49 5.52
N ASP A 120 18.45 13.17 6.05
CA ASP A 120 19.58 14.09 6.22
C ASP A 120 20.53 14.15 4.99
N LEU A 121 20.13 13.59 3.84
CA LEU A 121 20.85 13.63 2.55
C LEU A 121 20.06 14.41 1.50
#